data_AF-A0A7X8V798-F1
#
_entry.id   AF-A0A7X8V798-F1
#
_cell.length_a   1.000
_cell.length_b   1.000
_cell.length_c   1.000
_cell.angle_alpha   90.00
_cell.angle_beta   90.00
_cell.angle_gamma   90.00
#
_symmetry.space_group_name_H-M   'P 1'
#
loop_
_entity.id
_entity.type
_entity.pdbx_description
1 polymer ?
#
loop_
_entity_poly.entity_id
_entity_poly.type
_entity_poly.pdbx_seq_one_letter_code
_entity_poly.pdbx_strand_id
1 'polypeptide(L)'
;MKRILAIAVSALAFANPSMAQNSINDVIALLKGDNAISCNYSYALKGDFPLKSSGTALLHKHKYYLNENGIETYCDGSTVWTVDRKAKEVLVSKSEGSIVSRLEDFEDITISRYTGKTLSCTLKNEAHGINIDFNAENISISRAPEDSSAFIFDTSKLGSDWIITDLR
;
A
#
# COMPACT_ATOMS: atom_id res chain seq x y z
N MET A 1 14.31 -11.77 -4.07
CA MET A 1 13.40 -11.26 -3.02
C MET A 1 12.72 -9.97 -3.49
N LYS A 2 11.95 -10.04 -4.58
CA LYS A 2 11.29 -8.87 -5.16
C LYS A 2 9.92 -8.68 -4.49
N ARG A 3 9.84 -7.68 -3.61
CA ARG A 3 8.64 -6.82 -3.44
C ARG A 3 7.40 -7.44 -2.79
N ILE A 4 7.54 -7.93 -1.55
CA ILE A 4 6.40 -8.29 -0.67
C ILE A 4 5.69 -7.03 -0.09
N LEU A 5 6.29 -5.83 -0.17
CA LEU A 5 5.77 -4.64 0.52
C LEU A 5 4.62 -3.86 -0.14
N ALA A 6 4.13 -4.25 -1.32
CA ALA A 6 2.94 -3.59 -1.90
C ALA A 6 1.64 -4.35 -1.71
N ILE A 7 1.74 -5.44 -0.98
CA ILE A 7 0.66 -6.37 -0.72
C ILE A 7 -0.28 -5.82 0.36
N ALA A 8 0.13 -4.77 1.06
CA ALA A 8 -0.56 -4.27 2.24
C ALA A 8 -1.53 -3.10 1.99
N VAL A 9 -1.81 -2.82 0.73
CA VAL A 9 -2.49 -1.59 0.29
C VAL A 9 -3.75 -1.89 -0.54
N SER A 10 -3.92 -3.15 -0.92
CA SER A 10 -4.99 -3.67 -1.78
C SER A 10 -6.39 -3.60 -1.17
N ALA A 11 -6.50 -3.14 0.05
CA ALA A 11 -7.58 -3.55 0.92
C ALA A 11 -7.97 -2.41 1.88
N LEU A 12 -7.89 -1.18 1.40
CA LEU A 12 -8.12 0.00 2.21
C LEU A 12 -9.17 0.95 1.67
N ALA A 13 -9.76 0.66 0.51
CA ALA A 13 -10.68 1.57 -0.13
C ALA A 13 -12.12 1.28 0.33
N PHE A 14 -12.57 1.94 1.39
CA PHE A 14 -13.82 1.59 2.03
C PHE A 14 -14.59 2.75 2.68
N ALA A 15 -15.61 3.26 1.98
CA ALA A 15 -16.79 3.87 2.59
C ALA A 15 -17.96 3.76 1.61
N ASN A 16 -19.00 3.00 1.95
CA ASN A 16 -20.42 3.43 1.91
C ASN A 16 -21.38 2.29 2.33
N PRO A 17 -22.46 2.60 3.09
CA PRO A 17 -23.36 1.62 3.67
C PRO A 17 -24.63 1.44 2.81
N SER A 18 -24.55 0.65 1.75
CA SER A 18 -25.77 0.11 1.13
C SER A 18 -25.47 -1.20 0.41
N MET A 19 -25.85 -2.29 1.07
CA MET A 19 -26.41 -3.52 0.49
C MET A 19 -25.63 -4.26 -0.61
N ALA A 20 -25.18 -5.47 -0.23
CA ALA A 20 -25.45 -6.70 -0.98
C ALA A 20 -24.96 -6.79 -2.44
N GLN A 21 -23.67 -6.56 -2.68
CA GLN A 21 -22.78 -7.45 -3.44
C GLN A 21 -21.37 -6.86 -3.26
N ASN A 22 -20.54 -7.49 -2.43
CA ASN A 22 -19.17 -7.08 -2.14
C ASN A 22 -18.30 -7.21 -3.40
N SER A 23 -18.36 -6.24 -4.32
CA SER A 23 -17.65 -6.34 -5.60
C SER A 23 -16.28 -5.67 -5.49
N ILE A 24 -15.23 -6.41 -5.80
CA ILE A 24 -13.87 -5.89 -6.00
C ILE A 24 -13.84 -4.63 -6.90
N ASN A 25 -14.83 -4.49 -7.77
CA ASN A 25 -15.02 -3.34 -8.65
C ASN A 25 -15.25 -2.02 -7.91
N ASP A 26 -15.90 -2.03 -6.75
CA ASP A 26 -16.13 -0.81 -5.95
C ASP A 26 -14.84 -0.33 -5.28
N VAL A 27 -14.03 -1.28 -4.81
CA VAL A 27 -12.68 -1.02 -4.28
C VAL A 27 -11.78 -0.47 -5.38
N ILE A 28 -11.82 -1.09 -6.58
CA ILE A 28 -11.11 -0.64 -7.77
C ILE A 28 -11.58 0.77 -8.17
N ALA A 29 -12.88 1.05 -8.16
CA ALA A 29 -13.43 2.35 -8.50
C ALA A 29 -12.98 3.44 -7.53
N LEU A 30 -12.94 3.14 -6.23
CA LEU A 30 -12.48 4.07 -5.22
C LEU A 30 -10.97 4.33 -5.30
N LEU A 31 -10.15 3.31 -5.58
CA LEU A 31 -8.70 3.49 -5.85
C LEU A 31 -8.43 4.27 -7.14
N LYS A 32 -9.34 4.20 -8.13
CA LYS A 32 -9.28 4.99 -9.37
C LYS A 32 -9.79 6.42 -9.19
N GLY A 33 -10.54 6.70 -8.13
CA GLY A 33 -11.13 8.00 -7.85
C GLY A 33 -10.13 9.08 -7.42
N ASP A 34 -10.63 10.30 -7.24
CA ASP A 34 -9.84 11.46 -6.81
C ASP A 34 -9.64 11.57 -5.29
N ASN A 35 -10.13 10.59 -4.53
CA ASN A 35 -10.02 10.60 -3.07
C ASN A 35 -8.65 10.08 -2.63
N ALA A 36 -8.25 10.48 -1.42
CA ALA A 36 -7.22 9.81 -0.67
C ALA A 36 -7.84 8.87 0.37
N ILE A 37 -7.13 7.77 0.61
CA ILE A 37 -7.55 6.71 1.52
C ILE A 37 -6.47 6.55 2.58
N SER A 38 -6.83 6.58 3.87
CA SER A 38 -5.90 6.37 4.97
C SER A 38 -6.43 5.38 6.00
N CYS A 39 -5.50 4.77 6.76
CA CYS A 39 -5.81 3.55 7.52
C CYS A 39 -4.59 2.92 8.21
N ASN A 40 -4.90 1.98 9.10
CA ASN A 40 -3.96 1.00 9.63
C ASN A 40 -4.15 -0.32 8.89
N TYR A 41 -3.07 -1.05 8.66
CA TYR A 41 -3.11 -2.36 8.04
C TYR A 41 -2.27 -3.40 8.76
N SER A 42 -2.58 -4.67 8.51
CA SER A 42 -1.73 -5.81 8.83
C SER A 42 -1.86 -6.88 7.75
N TYR A 43 -0.82 -7.68 7.56
CA TYR A 43 -0.88 -8.86 6.72
C TYR A 43 -0.09 -10.03 7.28
N ALA A 44 -0.47 -11.22 6.85
CA ALA A 44 0.24 -12.46 7.05
C ALA A 44 0.42 -13.16 5.71
N LEU A 45 1.66 -13.16 5.20
CA LEU A 45 2.08 -14.03 4.12
C LEU A 45 2.15 -15.46 4.65
N LYS A 46 1.48 -16.38 3.96
CA LYS A 46 1.50 -17.82 4.19
C LYS A 46 2.18 -18.47 2.98
N GLY A 47 3.08 -19.39 3.25
CA GLY A 47 3.91 -20.07 2.26
C GLY A 47 5.22 -20.53 2.90
N ASP A 48 6.23 -20.80 2.08
CA ASP A 48 7.53 -21.32 2.54
C ASP A 48 8.29 -20.34 3.44
N PHE A 49 8.03 -19.04 3.30
CA PHE A 49 8.62 -17.97 4.10
C PHE A 49 7.52 -17.12 4.73
N PRO A 50 6.87 -17.61 5.80
CA PRO A 50 5.78 -16.88 6.41
C PRO A 50 6.27 -15.56 6.99
N LEU A 51 5.53 -14.49 6.72
CA LEU A 51 5.85 -13.13 7.17
C LEU A 51 4.60 -12.49 7.73
N LYS A 52 4.71 -11.86 8.90
CA LYS A 52 3.67 -11.00 9.46
C LYS A 52 4.19 -9.59 9.59
N SER A 53 3.36 -8.63 9.21
CA SER A 53 3.69 -7.21 9.35
C SER A 53 2.46 -6.34 9.46
N SER A 54 2.66 -5.11 9.90
CA SER A 54 1.60 -4.11 10.05
C SER A 54 2.16 -2.71 9.91
N GLY A 55 1.31 -1.77 9.51
CA GLY A 55 1.71 -0.40 9.29
C GLY A 55 0.53 0.54 9.11
N THR A 56 0.85 1.74 8.67
CA THR A 56 -0.14 2.73 8.23
C THR A 56 0.05 3.03 6.76
N ALA A 57 -1.04 3.40 6.09
CA ALA A 57 -1.02 3.75 4.68
C ALA A 57 -1.82 5.03 4.42
N LEU A 58 -1.36 5.79 3.43
CA LEU A 58 -2.07 6.86 2.77
C LEU A 58 -1.95 6.63 1.25
N LEU A 59 -3.07 6.53 0.56
CA LEU A 59 -3.15 6.08 -0.83
C LEU A 59 -3.91 7.09 -1.66
N HIS A 60 -3.42 7.34 -2.87
CA HIS A 60 -4.14 8.15 -3.84
C HIS A 60 -3.71 7.79 -5.27
N LYS A 61 -4.58 7.12 -6.02
CA LYS A 61 -4.30 6.64 -7.38
C LYS A 61 -2.98 5.84 -7.43
N HIS A 62 -1.97 6.41 -8.10
CA HIS A 62 -0.64 5.84 -8.29
C HIS A 62 0.34 6.20 -7.17
N LYS A 63 -0.08 7.06 -6.24
CA LYS A 63 0.74 7.61 -5.18
C LYS A 63 0.43 6.94 -3.86
N TYR A 64 1.44 6.77 -3.03
CA TYR A 64 1.25 6.21 -1.70
C TYR A 64 2.34 6.64 -0.73
N TYR A 65 1.95 6.66 0.54
CA TYR A 65 2.85 6.67 1.68
C TYR A 65 2.53 5.46 2.54
N LEU A 66 3.57 4.74 2.95
CA LEU A 66 3.49 3.62 3.88
C LEU A 66 4.47 3.86 5.03
N ASN A 67 4.07 3.47 6.23
CA ASN A 67 4.98 3.36 7.36
C ASN A 67 4.83 1.96 7.95
N GLU A 68 5.86 1.13 7.75
CA GLU A 68 5.89 -0.25 8.19
C GLU A 68 7.10 -0.47 9.08
N ASN A 69 6.88 -0.82 10.35
CA ASN A 69 7.95 -1.07 11.31
C ASN A 69 8.99 0.08 11.42
N GLY A 70 8.57 1.33 11.17
CA GLY A 70 9.44 2.51 11.21
C GLY A 70 10.23 2.77 9.92
N ILE A 71 10.02 1.95 8.88
CA ILE A 71 10.49 2.20 7.52
C ILE A 71 9.39 2.92 6.76
N GLU A 72 9.71 4.09 6.23
CA GLU A 72 8.77 4.88 5.46
C GLU A 72 8.97 4.62 3.97
N THR A 73 7.88 4.46 3.22
CA THR A 73 7.93 4.35 1.77
C THR A 73 7.03 5.40 1.15
N TYR A 74 7.62 6.30 0.37
CA TYR A 74 6.92 7.32 -0.39
C TYR A 74 6.91 6.94 -1.87
N CYS A 75 5.83 7.22 -2.58
CA CYS A 75 5.76 7.05 -4.02
C CYS A 75 4.89 8.13 -4.65
N ASP A 76 5.44 8.86 -5.61
CA ASP A 76 4.74 9.92 -6.34
C ASP A 76 4.05 9.42 -7.62
N GLY A 77 4.08 8.10 -7.86
CA GLY A 77 3.61 7.41 -9.05
C GLY A 77 4.70 7.07 -10.06
N SER A 78 5.90 7.65 -9.92
CA SER A 78 7.04 7.42 -10.82
C SER A 78 8.30 6.99 -10.07
N THR A 79 8.58 7.63 -8.94
CA THR A 79 9.71 7.35 -8.05
C THR A 79 9.20 6.78 -6.73
N VAL A 80 9.92 5.80 -6.19
CA VAL A 80 9.73 5.25 -4.85
C VAL A 80 10.94 5.61 -4.00
N TRP A 81 10.69 6.14 -2.81
CA TRP A 81 11.70 6.37 -1.77
C TRP A 81 11.41 5.46 -0.59
N THR A 82 12.33 4.58 -0.24
CA THR A 82 12.30 3.80 1.01
C THR A 82 13.31 4.41 1.97
N VAL A 83 12.83 4.85 3.13
CA VAL A 83 13.56 5.66 4.09
C VAL A 83 13.65 4.92 5.41
N ASP A 84 14.87 4.58 5.81
CA ASP A 84 15.18 4.15 7.17
C ASP A 84 15.83 5.32 7.91
N ARG A 85 15.04 5.99 8.77
CA ARG A 85 15.56 7.12 9.55
C ARG A 85 16.57 6.72 10.61
N LYS A 86 16.52 5.48 11.12
CA LYS A 86 17.44 4.99 12.14
C LYS A 86 18.80 4.68 11.53
N ALA A 87 18.80 4.04 10.36
CA ALA A 87 20.00 3.78 9.59
C ALA A 87 20.53 5.02 8.85
N LYS A 88 19.69 6.06 8.69
CA LYS A 88 19.95 7.24 7.85
C LYS A 88 20.19 6.85 6.39
N GLU A 89 19.35 5.95 5.89
CA GLU A 89 19.44 5.43 4.53
C GLU A 89 18.19 5.78 3.75
N VAL A 90 18.39 6.15 2.47
CA VAL A 90 17.31 6.29 1.49
C VAL A 90 17.65 5.48 0.26
N LEU A 91 16.76 4.56 -0.09
CA LEU A 91 16.75 3.89 -1.37
C LEU A 91 15.77 4.61 -2.29
N VAL A 92 16.26 5.11 -3.42
CA VAL A 92 15.46 5.72 -4.48
C VAL A 92 15.39 4.72 -5.64
N SER A 93 14.18 4.43 -6.12
CA SER A 93 13.98 3.46 -7.20
C SER A 93 12.82 3.87 -8.10
N LYS A 94 12.77 3.30 -9.30
CA LYS A 94 11.66 3.51 -10.22
C LYS A 94 10.43 2.74 -9.74
N SER A 95 9.27 3.39 -9.77
CA SER A 95 7.98 2.72 -9.59
C SER A 95 7.76 1.71 -10.71
N GLU A 96 7.35 0.50 -10.35
CA GLU A 96 7.00 -0.54 -11.33
C GLU A 96 5.52 -0.51 -11.72
N GLY A 97 4.78 0.54 -11.35
CA GLY A 97 3.39 0.73 -11.77
C GLY A 97 2.46 1.14 -10.63
N SER A 98 1.16 1.14 -10.94
CA SER A 98 0.11 1.49 -10.00
C SER A 98 -0.04 0.41 -8.92
N ILE A 99 -0.59 0.78 -7.77
CA ILE A 99 -1.16 -0.19 -6.83
C ILE A 99 -2.18 -1.07 -7.55
N VAL A 100 -2.99 -0.47 -8.43
CA VAL A 100 -4.07 -1.17 -9.15
C VAL A 100 -3.54 -2.26 -10.08
N SER A 101 -2.47 -1.99 -10.85
CA SER A 101 -1.89 -3.00 -11.76
C SER A 101 -1.28 -4.17 -10.99
N ARG A 102 -0.91 -3.98 -9.72
CA ARG A 102 -0.39 -5.04 -8.86
C ARG A 102 -1.50 -5.88 -8.21
N LEU A 103 -2.76 -5.42 -8.27
CA LEU A 103 -3.93 -6.22 -7.91
C LEU A 103 -4.27 -7.21 -9.02
N GLU A 104 -4.03 -6.82 -10.27
CA GLU A 104 -4.27 -7.66 -11.44
C GLU A 104 -3.33 -8.88 -11.49
N ASP A 105 -2.23 -8.87 -10.72
CA ASP A 105 -1.29 -9.99 -10.56
C ASP A 105 -1.83 -11.11 -9.62
N PHE A 106 -2.96 -10.88 -8.93
CA PHE A 106 -3.58 -11.89 -8.08
C PHE A 106 -4.77 -12.53 -8.79
N GLU A 107 -4.75 -13.86 -8.87
CA GLU A 107 -5.78 -14.64 -9.54
C GLU A 107 -7.08 -14.65 -8.74
N ASP A 108 -6.97 -14.69 -7.40
CA ASP A 108 -8.10 -14.77 -6.49
C ASP A 108 -7.98 -13.79 -5.32
N ILE A 109 -9.00 -12.95 -5.15
CA ILE A 109 -9.15 -12.08 -3.98
C ILE A 109 -10.50 -12.40 -3.34
N THR A 110 -10.46 -12.98 -2.14
CA THR A 110 -11.65 -13.29 -1.35
C THR A 110 -11.83 -12.27 -0.23
N ILE A 111 -12.89 -11.45 -0.32
CA ILE A 111 -13.25 -10.51 0.75
C ILE A 111 -14.10 -11.24 1.79
N SER A 112 -13.59 -11.38 3.01
CA SER A 112 -14.27 -12.07 4.10
C SER A 112 -15.10 -11.13 4.98
N ARG A 113 -14.72 -9.84 5.07
CA ARG A 113 -15.47 -8.85 5.85
C ARG A 113 -15.26 -7.44 5.34
N TYR A 114 -16.33 -6.65 5.26
CA TYR A 114 -16.25 -5.23 4.98
C TYR A 114 -17.33 -4.42 5.73
N THR A 115 -16.96 -3.31 6.41
CA THR A 115 -17.89 -2.51 7.27
C THR A 115 -17.90 -0.99 7.05
N GLY A 116 -17.20 -0.48 6.04
CA GLY A 116 -16.91 0.94 5.86
C GLY A 116 -15.72 1.47 6.65
N LYS A 117 -15.25 0.74 7.67
CA LYS A 117 -14.11 1.13 8.50
C LYS A 117 -13.07 0.02 8.67
N THR A 118 -13.46 -1.20 8.34
CA THR A 118 -12.64 -2.40 8.44
C THR A 118 -12.79 -3.22 7.16
N LEU A 119 -11.69 -3.80 6.68
CA LEU A 119 -11.70 -4.89 5.73
C LEU A 119 -10.84 -6.05 6.22
N SER A 120 -11.33 -7.25 5.97
CA SER A 120 -10.51 -8.46 5.94
C SER A 120 -10.64 -9.14 4.58
N CYS A 121 -9.52 -9.53 3.99
CA CYS A 121 -9.50 -10.32 2.76
C CYS A 121 -8.35 -11.33 2.74
N THR A 122 -8.46 -12.31 1.85
CA THR A 122 -7.38 -13.22 1.50
C THR A 122 -7.05 -13.05 0.02
N LEU A 123 -5.79 -12.79 -0.29
CA LEU A 123 -5.26 -12.77 -1.65
C LEU A 123 -4.52 -14.07 -1.93
N LYS A 124 -4.75 -14.66 -3.10
CA LYS A 124 -4.04 -15.86 -3.54
C LYS A 124 -3.43 -15.63 -4.92
N ASN A 125 -2.20 -16.12 -5.06
CA ASN A 125 -1.53 -16.27 -6.33
C ASN A 125 -1.07 -17.73 -6.41
N GLU A 126 -1.80 -18.55 -7.18
CA GLU A 126 -1.54 -19.99 -7.26
C GLU A 126 -0.24 -20.27 -8.00
N ALA A 127 0.07 -19.46 -9.03
CA ALA A 127 1.32 -19.55 -9.79
C ALA A 127 2.59 -19.46 -8.92
N HIS A 128 2.52 -18.75 -7.78
CA HIS A 128 3.63 -18.60 -6.85
C HIS A 128 3.43 -19.26 -5.49
N GLY A 129 2.30 -19.95 -5.28
CA GLY A 129 1.96 -20.59 -4.00
C GLY A 129 1.81 -19.60 -2.84
N ILE A 130 1.53 -18.33 -3.13
CA ILE A 130 1.47 -17.27 -2.13
C ILE A 130 0.02 -17.08 -1.69
N ASN A 131 -0.23 -17.18 -0.38
CA ASN A 131 -1.50 -16.83 0.23
C ASN A 131 -1.29 -15.71 1.24
N ILE A 132 -2.16 -14.71 1.24
CA ILE A 132 -1.97 -13.50 2.03
C ILE A 132 -3.26 -13.19 2.74
N ASP A 133 -3.28 -13.29 4.07
CA ASP A 133 -4.35 -12.70 4.84
C ASP A 133 -4.03 -11.23 5.04
N PHE A 134 -4.96 -10.36 4.69
CA PHE A 134 -4.81 -8.93 4.85
C PHE A 134 -5.96 -8.37 5.67
N ASN A 135 -5.63 -7.47 6.60
CA ASN A 135 -6.59 -6.73 7.39
C ASN A 135 -6.29 -5.24 7.38
N ALA A 136 -7.36 -4.48 7.45
CA ALA A 136 -7.38 -3.06 7.31
C ALA A 136 -8.38 -2.47 8.28
N GLU A 137 -7.97 -1.46 9.01
CA GLU A 137 -8.77 -0.86 10.07
C GLU A 137 -8.65 0.66 10.03
N ASN A 138 -9.64 1.32 10.65
CA ASN A 138 -9.74 2.77 10.69
C ASN A 138 -9.68 3.41 9.30
N ILE A 139 -10.29 2.75 8.31
CA ILE A 139 -10.34 3.30 6.96
C ILE A 139 -11.03 4.66 6.98
N SER A 140 -10.38 5.63 6.37
CA SER A 140 -10.88 6.97 6.15
C SER A 140 -10.71 7.34 4.70
N ILE A 141 -11.74 7.99 4.15
CA ILE A 141 -11.72 8.56 2.80
C ILE A 141 -11.82 10.06 2.95
N SER A 142 -10.87 10.76 2.35
CA SER A 142 -10.82 12.20 2.32
C SER A 142 -10.58 12.70 0.91
N ARG A 143 -10.73 14.00 0.71
CA ARG A 143 -10.17 14.64 -0.49
C ARG A 143 -8.66 14.41 -0.50
N ALA A 144 -8.10 14.14 -1.69
CA ALA A 144 -6.66 14.02 -1.82
C ALA A 144 -5.97 15.35 -1.48
N PRO A 145 -4.75 15.31 -0.92
CA PRO A 145 -3.92 16.51 -0.76
C PRO A 145 -3.81 17.26 -2.09
N GLU A 146 -3.94 18.59 -2.05
CA GLU A 146 -3.86 19.43 -3.26
C GLU A 146 -2.44 19.41 -3.84
N ASP A 147 -1.43 19.37 -2.97
CA ASP A 147 -0.04 19.15 -3.34
C ASP A 147 0.35 17.68 -3.15
N SER A 148 1.29 17.19 -3.95
CA SER A 148 1.73 15.78 -3.85
C SER A 148 2.72 15.55 -2.69
N SER A 149 2.83 16.50 -1.76
CA SER A 149 3.86 16.54 -0.73
C SER A 149 3.81 15.32 0.19
N ALA A 150 2.60 14.82 0.48
CA ALA A 150 2.40 13.62 1.30
C ALA A 150 2.98 12.34 0.69
N PHE A 151 3.36 12.38 -0.59
CA PHE A 151 3.79 11.22 -1.38
C PHE A 151 5.24 11.34 -1.89
N ILE A 152 5.95 12.41 -1.52
CA ILE A 152 7.30 12.69 -1.99
C ILE A 152 8.22 12.79 -0.78
N PHE A 153 9.38 12.12 -0.86
CA PHE A 153 10.46 12.34 0.08
C PHE A 153 11.52 13.25 -0.50
N ASP A 154 11.71 14.41 0.11
CA ASP A 154 12.66 15.43 -0.35
C ASP A 154 14.07 15.10 0.16
N THR A 155 14.83 14.37 -0.66
CA THR A 155 16.23 14.02 -0.38
C THR A 155 17.17 15.22 -0.30
N SER A 156 16.81 16.38 -0.85
CA SER A 156 17.64 17.59 -0.80
C SER A 156 17.75 18.19 0.60
N LYS A 157 16.85 17.81 1.50
CA LYS A 157 16.84 18.25 2.91
C LYS A 157 17.68 17.37 3.84
N LEU A 158 18.30 16.33 3.32
CA LEU A 158 19.12 15.41 4.11
C LEU A 158 20.51 16.00 4.42
N GLY A 159 21.02 15.67 5.60
CA GLY A 159 22.40 15.97 5.98
C GLY A 159 23.39 15.07 5.24
N SER A 160 24.68 15.45 5.26
CA SER A 160 25.76 14.68 4.62
C SER A 160 26.05 13.33 5.28
N ASP A 161 25.43 13.05 6.43
CA ASP A 161 25.51 11.80 7.18
C ASP A 161 24.51 10.73 6.70
N TRP A 162 23.68 11.07 5.71
CA TRP A 162 22.76 10.14 5.09
C TRP A 162 23.38 9.42 3.89
N ILE A 163 23.05 8.14 3.76
CA ILE A 163 23.40 7.33 2.59
C ILE A 163 22.21 7.35 1.63
N ILE A 164 22.41 7.85 0.42
CA ILE A 164 21.40 7.87 -0.63
C ILE A 164 21.84 6.90 -1.74
N THR A 165 21.04 5.87 -1.97
CA THR A 165 21.24 4.91 -3.07
C THR A 165 20.17 5.16 -4.13
N ASP A 166 20.56 5.63 -5.31
CA ASP A 166 19.63 5.87 -6.42
C ASP A 166 19.75 4.78 -7.50
N LEU A 167 18.65 4.06 -7.74
CA LEU A 167 18.52 2.94 -8.67
C LEU A 167 17.50 3.22 -9.80
N ARG A 168 17.08 4.48 -10.00
CA ARG A 168 16.08 4.84 -11.02
C ARG A 168 16.56 4.69 -12.47
#